data_AF-A0A545SVD4-F1
#
_entry.id   AF-A0A545SVD4-F1
#
_cell.length_a   1.000
_cell.length_b   1.000
_cell.length_c   1.000
_cell.angle_alpha   90.00
_cell.angle_beta   90.00
_cell.angle_gamma   90.00
#
_symmetry.space_group_name_H-M   'P 1'
#
loop_
_entity.id
_entity.type
_entity.pdbx_description
1 polymer ?
#
loop_
_entity_poly.entity_id
_entity_poly.type
_entity_poly.pdbx_seq_one_letter_code
_entity_poly.pdbx_strand_id
1 'polypeptide(L)'
;MTNDISALFQKLTIQVREALDPLGYMDGANGAFKTGHVPGIAPLAYLATFYAGLDDNGIQAAEAECDRFIPDLYRALLRHTNGLRLGKLSLHGTTFQSAYTSGPGIGQPISLVYQNVYERPNYIPNGHLGIGAMNGEWHSQGHFYLASTGEVEMYHRDANLLGARWASIEEFLQSEIPRQLSLYDAEGRIKSDVKQLPGDTETWEAIAEAKKGEQARASGLRGKIADMFRR
;
A
#
# COMPACT_ATOMS: atom_id res chain seq x y z
N MET A 1 13.46 16.93 18.16
CA MET A 1 13.66 15.48 18.33
C MET A 1 13.86 14.93 16.93
N THR A 2 15.02 14.37 16.63
CA THR A 2 15.22 13.63 15.38
C THR A 2 14.37 12.38 15.47
N ASN A 3 13.25 12.35 14.74
CA ASN A 3 12.39 11.17 14.58
C ASN A 3 13.19 10.14 13.78
N ASP A 4 14.04 9.38 14.46
CA ASP A 4 14.85 8.35 13.83
C ASP A 4 13.99 7.12 13.55
N ILE A 5 13.30 7.14 12.40
CA ILE A 5 12.50 6.03 11.91
C ILE A 5 13.36 4.78 11.61
N SER A 6 14.70 4.91 11.57
CA SER A 6 15.62 3.81 11.27
C SER A 6 15.51 2.67 12.27
N ALA A 7 15.55 2.97 13.57
CA ALA A 7 15.50 1.94 14.62
C ALA A 7 14.15 1.21 14.61
N LEU A 8 13.06 1.95 14.39
CA LEU A 8 11.73 1.38 14.23
C LEU A 8 11.67 0.48 12.99
N PHE A 9 12.13 0.97 11.85
CA PHE A 9 12.09 0.24 10.60
C PHE A 9 12.90 -1.05 10.68
N GLN A 10 14.13 -1.00 11.22
CA GLN A 10 14.96 -2.19 11.44
C GLN A 10 14.25 -3.22 12.32
N LYS A 11 13.65 -2.79 13.44
CA LYS A 11 12.87 -3.68 14.32
C LYS A 11 11.72 -4.36 13.57
N LEU A 12 10.97 -3.60 12.78
CA LEU A 12 9.82 -4.12 12.02
C LEU A 12 10.26 -5.07 10.89
N THR A 13 11.37 -4.76 10.20
CA THR A 13 11.97 -5.65 9.21
C THR A 13 12.37 -6.99 9.82
N ILE A 14 13.02 -6.98 10.99
CA ILE A 14 13.38 -8.19 11.74
C ILE A 14 12.11 -8.99 12.05
N GLN A 15 11.09 -8.34 12.61
CA GLN A 15 9.82 -9.01 12.94
C GLN A 15 9.16 -9.68 11.73
N VAL A 16 9.12 -8.99 10.58
CA VAL A 16 8.56 -9.55 9.33
C VAL A 16 9.36 -10.75 8.86
N ARG A 17 10.69 -10.67 8.87
CA ARG A 17 11.56 -11.78 8.46
C ARG A 17 11.43 -12.97 9.40
N GLU A 18 11.46 -12.77 10.71
CA GLU A 18 11.27 -13.85 11.69
C GLU A 18 9.94 -14.58 11.49
N ALA A 19 8.87 -13.84 11.16
CA ALA A 19 7.55 -14.42 10.93
C ALA A 19 7.42 -15.15 9.58
N LEU A 20 8.08 -14.66 8.52
CA LEU A 20 7.79 -15.10 7.15
C LEU A 20 8.94 -15.84 6.45
N ASP A 21 10.19 -15.67 6.88
CA ASP A 21 11.34 -16.38 6.29
C ASP A 21 11.23 -17.91 6.39
N PRO A 22 10.60 -18.51 7.44
CA PRO A 22 10.38 -19.95 7.49
C PRO A 22 9.55 -20.51 6.33
N LEU A 23 8.70 -19.67 5.70
CA LEU A 23 7.93 -20.03 4.51
C LEU A 23 8.76 -19.90 3.22
N GLY A 24 9.96 -19.34 3.29
CA GLY A 24 10.87 -19.12 2.17
C GLY A 24 11.02 -17.62 1.84
N TYR A 25 12.24 -17.24 1.49
CA TYR A 25 12.63 -15.85 1.20
C TYR A 25 13.57 -15.76 0.00
N MET A 26 13.75 -14.53 -0.50
CA MET A 26 14.68 -14.17 -1.55
C MET A 26 15.26 -12.80 -1.22
N ASP A 27 16.57 -12.71 -1.06
CA ASP A 27 17.27 -11.44 -0.94
C ASP A 27 17.55 -10.84 -2.32
N GLY A 28 17.35 -9.53 -2.44
CA GLY A 28 17.68 -8.73 -3.61
C GLY A 28 18.93 -7.88 -3.38
N ALA A 29 19.11 -6.88 -4.23
CA ALA A 29 20.18 -5.88 -4.08
C ALA A 29 19.77 -4.76 -3.11
N ASN A 30 20.76 -4.10 -2.51
CA ASN A 30 20.58 -2.87 -1.71
C ASN A 30 19.54 -2.99 -0.59
N GLY A 31 19.49 -4.15 0.07
CA GLY A 31 18.57 -4.41 1.19
C GLY A 31 17.14 -4.73 0.78
N ALA A 32 16.84 -4.83 -0.52
CA ALA A 32 15.55 -5.33 -0.99
C ALA A 32 15.39 -6.82 -0.70
N PHE A 33 14.18 -7.29 -0.43
CA PHE A 33 13.90 -8.71 -0.24
C PHE A 33 12.43 -9.06 -0.45
N LYS A 34 12.17 -10.35 -0.65
CA LYS A 34 10.85 -10.98 -0.58
C LYS A 34 10.86 -12.06 0.49
N THR A 35 9.75 -12.23 1.20
CA THR A 35 9.62 -13.27 2.23
C THR A 35 8.18 -13.75 2.35
N GLY A 36 7.98 -14.95 2.88
CA GLY A 36 6.68 -15.62 2.93
C GLY A 36 6.29 -16.25 1.59
N HIS A 37 7.12 -17.14 1.03
CA HIS A 37 6.82 -17.81 -0.25
C HIS A 37 5.58 -18.72 -0.13
N VAL A 38 4.57 -18.45 -0.95
CA VAL A 38 3.26 -19.14 -0.91
C VAL A 38 2.89 -19.67 -2.30
N PRO A 39 3.59 -20.72 -2.79
CA PRO A 39 3.42 -21.23 -4.16
C PRO A 39 2.03 -21.81 -4.44
N GLY A 40 1.28 -22.18 -3.38
CA GLY A 40 -0.11 -22.61 -3.49
C GLY A 40 -1.09 -21.52 -3.97
N ILE A 41 -0.70 -20.24 -3.89
CA ILE A 41 -1.47 -19.11 -4.45
C ILE A 41 -1.02 -18.85 -5.90
N ALA A 42 0.28 -18.66 -6.10
CA ALA A 42 0.91 -18.62 -7.43
C ALA A 42 2.40 -18.96 -7.30
N PRO A 43 3.07 -19.49 -8.34
CA PRO A 43 4.45 -19.98 -8.22
C PRO A 43 5.47 -18.97 -7.69
N LEU A 44 5.27 -17.68 -7.98
CA LEU A 44 6.14 -16.57 -7.56
C LEU A 44 5.49 -15.67 -6.50
N ALA A 45 4.45 -16.16 -5.81
CA ALA A 45 3.75 -15.39 -4.78
C ALA A 45 4.55 -15.36 -3.48
N TYR A 46 4.80 -14.16 -2.98
CA TYR A 46 5.35 -13.90 -1.65
C TYR A 46 4.38 -13.02 -0.88
N LEU A 47 4.28 -13.23 0.43
CA LEU A 47 3.44 -12.44 1.33
C LEU A 47 4.00 -11.04 1.55
N ALA A 48 5.32 -10.90 1.55
CA ALA A 48 5.98 -9.61 1.73
C ALA A 48 7.01 -9.33 0.64
N THR A 49 7.13 -8.05 0.28
CA THR A 49 8.17 -7.51 -0.60
C THR A 49 8.57 -6.13 -0.09
N PHE A 50 9.85 -5.97 0.22
CA PHE A 50 10.46 -4.72 0.62
C PHE A 50 11.43 -4.30 -0.48
N TYR A 51 11.29 -3.08 -0.98
CA TYR A 51 12.12 -2.58 -2.08
C TYR A 51 13.33 -1.83 -1.54
N ALA A 52 14.38 -1.74 -2.33
CA ALA A 52 15.59 -1.01 -1.96
C ALA A 52 15.24 0.45 -1.62
N GLY A 53 15.85 0.99 -0.57
CA GLY A 53 15.67 2.39 -0.17
C GLY A 53 16.13 3.39 -1.24
N LEU A 54 15.58 4.60 -1.17
CA LEU A 54 15.89 5.68 -2.10
C LEU A 54 17.08 6.53 -1.65
N ASP A 55 17.90 6.93 -2.60
CA ASP A 55 18.85 8.03 -2.46
C ASP A 55 18.17 9.39 -2.74
N ASP A 56 18.93 10.48 -2.71
CA ASP A 56 18.38 11.83 -2.95
C ASP A 56 17.76 11.98 -4.34
N ASN A 57 18.34 11.35 -5.35
CA ASN A 57 17.81 11.37 -6.72
C ASN A 57 16.47 10.61 -6.78
N GLY A 58 16.38 9.46 -6.12
CA GLY A 58 15.16 8.69 -5.98
C GLY A 58 14.06 9.47 -5.25
N ILE A 59 14.40 10.20 -4.19
CA ILE A 59 13.44 11.06 -3.49
C ILE A 59 12.95 12.18 -4.43
N GLN A 60 13.83 12.88 -5.13
CA GLN A 60 13.43 13.90 -6.10
C GLN A 60 12.55 13.34 -7.22
N ALA A 61 12.88 12.14 -7.71
CA ALA A 61 12.06 11.45 -8.70
C ALA A 61 10.68 11.08 -8.15
N ALA A 62 10.59 10.63 -6.89
CA ALA A 62 9.32 10.35 -6.24
C ALA A 62 8.44 11.59 -6.12
N GLU A 63 9.00 12.74 -5.77
CA GLU A 63 8.27 14.02 -5.69
C GLU A 63 7.78 14.49 -7.07
N ALA A 64 8.64 14.38 -8.08
CA ALA A 64 8.28 14.70 -9.45
C ALA A 64 7.19 13.76 -10.01
N GLU A 65 7.29 12.45 -9.71
CA GLU A 65 6.33 11.44 -10.15
C GLU A 65 4.96 11.63 -9.48
N CYS A 66 4.91 12.00 -8.20
CA CYS A 66 3.65 12.20 -7.48
C CYS A 66 3.11 13.63 -7.52
N ASP A 67 3.81 14.57 -8.18
CA ASP A 67 3.49 16.01 -8.29
C ASP A 67 3.21 16.66 -6.93
N ARG A 68 3.96 16.25 -5.89
CA ARG A 68 3.76 16.69 -4.51
C ARG A 68 5.07 16.72 -3.73
N PHE A 69 5.09 17.62 -2.76
CA PHE A 69 6.09 17.58 -1.69
C PHE A 69 5.86 16.35 -0.81
N ILE A 70 6.91 15.57 -0.59
CA ILE A 70 6.89 14.45 0.34
C ILE A 70 7.38 14.93 1.72
N PRO A 71 6.58 14.82 2.79
CA PRO A 71 7.01 15.21 4.14
C PRO A 71 8.29 14.47 4.59
N ASP A 72 9.16 15.16 5.33
CA ASP A 72 10.47 14.64 5.75
C ASP A 72 10.41 13.28 6.43
N LEU A 73 9.36 13.07 7.24
CA LEU A 73 9.15 11.80 7.92
C LEU A 73 8.92 10.64 6.93
N TYR A 74 8.16 10.88 5.86
CA TYR A 74 7.95 9.87 4.81
C TYR A 74 9.17 9.73 3.91
N ARG A 75 9.92 10.83 3.65
CA ARG A 75 11.22 10.75 2.96
C ARG A 75 12.18 9.84 3.74
N ALA A 76 12.23 9.97 5.07
CA ALA A 76 13.07 9.13 5.91
C ALA A 76 12.68 7.65 5.78
N LEU A 77 11.38 7.32 5.76
CA LEU A 77 10.92 5.96 5.48
C LEU A 77 11.34 5.48 4.08
N LEU A 78 11.15 6.31 3.05
CA LEU A 78 11.51 5.99 1.66
C LEU A 78 12.99 5.71 1.46
N ARG A 79 13.85 6.33 2.28
CA ARG A 79 15.30 6.05 2.30
C ARG A 79 15.64 4.67 2.85
N HIS A 80 14.77 4.09 3.67
CA HIS A 80 14.93 2.71 4.11
C HIS A 80 14.28 1.71 3.17
N THR A 81 13.14 2.07 2.58
CA THR A 81 12.46 1.22 1.60
C THR A 81 11.62 2.04 0.64
N ASN A 82 11.80 1.80 -0.66
CA ASN A 82 11.02 2.46 -1.70
C ASN A 82 9.60 1.86 -1.79
N GLY A 83 8.81 2.04 -0.74
CA GLY A 83 7.54 1.36 -0.54
C GLY A 83 7.71 -0.09 -0.11
N LEU A 84 6.60 -0.76 0.17
CA LEU A 84 6.59 -2.19 0.51
C LEU A 84 5.22 -2.79 0.22
N ARG A 85 5.16 -4.11 0.16
CA ARG A 85 3.93 -4.89 0.23
C ARG A 85 4.06 -5.86 1.39
N LEU A 86 3.06 -5.91 2.27
CA LEU A 86 2.96 -6.88 3.36
C LEU A 86 1.51 -7.35 3.46
N GLY A 87 1.26 -8.56 3.00
CA GLY A 87 -0.08 -9.14 2.97
C GLY A 87 -1.04 -8.30 2.12
N LYS A 88 -2.00 -7.66 2.80
CA LYS A 88 -3.01 -6.77 2.21
C LYS A 88 -2.58 -5.30 2.18
N LEU A 89 -1.58 -4.91 2.97
CA LEU A 89 -1.02 -3.57 3.03
C LEU A 89 0.00 -3.36 1.90
N SER A 90 -0.06 -2.19 1.26
CA SER A 90 0.97 -1.68 0.37
C SER A 90 1.30 -0.24 0.72
N LEU A 91 2.58 0.06 0.89
CA LEU A 91 3.09 1.43 0.89
C LEU A 91 3.72 1.73 -0.45
N HIS A 92 3.40 2.90 -0.96
CA HIS A 92 3.78 3.31 -2.31
C HIS A 92 5.18 3.93 -2.32
N GLY A 93 5.85 3.81 -3.46
CA GLY A 93 7.17 4.37 -3.70
C GLY A 93 7.23 5.03 -5.07
N THR A 94 8.44 5.24 -5.59
CA THR A 94 8.67 5.62 -6.99
C THR A 94 8.99 4.41 -7.83
N THR A 95 8.56 4.42 -9.09
CA THR A 95 8.98 3.40 -10.08
C THR A 95 10.32 3.75 -10.73
N PHE A 96 10.85 4.95 -10.48
CA PHE A 96 12.11 5.42 -11.04
C PHE A 96 13.27 4.50 -10.66
N GLN A 97 13.85 3.85 -11.67
CA GLN A 97 14.99 2.92 -11.57
C GLN A 97 14.83 1.76 -10.56
N SER A 98 13.66 1.59 -9.95
CA SER A 98 13.47 0.73 -8.78
C SER A 98 13.78 -0.75 -9.03
N ALA A 99 13.45 -1.23 -10.24
CA ALA A 99 13.72 -2.60 -10.67
C ALA A 99 15.22 -2.87 -10.85
N TYR A 100 15.98 -1.85 -11.26
CA TYR A 100 17.43 -1.95 -11.36
C TYR A 100 18.08 -1.91 -9.96
N THR A 101 17.59 -1.01 -9.09
CA THR A 101 18.14 -0.83 -7.74
C THR A 101 17.87 -2.02 -6.82
N SER A 102 16.68 -2.63 -6.92
CA SER A 102 16.30 -3.78 -6.06
C SER A 102 16.85 -5.12 -6.56
N GLY A 103 17.34 -5.17 -7.79
CA GLY A 103 17.86 -6.39 -8.40
C GLY A 103 16.78 -7.29 -9.02
N PRO A 104 17.21 -8.32 -9.79
CA PRO A 104 16.32 -9.19 -10.54
C PRO A 104 15.41 -9.98 -9.59
N GLY A 105 14.15 -10.16 -9.99
CA GLY A 105 13.18 -10.97 -9.24
C GLY A 105 12.43 -10.24 -8.12
N ILE A 106 12.89 -9.08 -7.65
CA ILE A 106 12.15 -8.27 -6.66
C ILE A 106 10.97 -7.54 -7.33
N GLY A 107 11.20 -6.91 -8.47
CA GLY A 107 10.19 -6.12 -9.19
C GLY A 107 10.22 -4.64 -8.79
N GLN A 108 9.07 -3.98 -8.86
CA GLN A 108 8.90 -2.55 -8.59
C GLN A 108 7.76 -2.31 -7.59
N PRO A 109 7.81 -1.21 -6.81
CA PRO A 109 6.71 -0.83 -5.93
C PRO A 109 5.51 -0.32 -6.71
N ILE A 110 4.39 -0.17 -6.01
CA ILE A 110 3.27 0.61 -6.51
C ILE A 110 3.65 2.08 -6.43
N SER A 111 3.41 2.82 -7.51
CA SER A 111 3.78 4.23 -7.60
C SER A 111 2.93 5.14 -6.71
N LEU A 112 3.56 6.14 -6.10
CA LEU A 112 2.91 7.24 -5.41
C LEU A 112 1.99 8.05 -6.33
N VAL A 113 2.19 8.03 -7.66
CA VAL A 113 1.37 8.79 -8.62
C VAL A 113 -0.12 8.43 -8.54
N TYR A 114 -0.44 7.17 -8.22
CA TYR A 114 -1.81 6.68 -8.25
C TYR A 114 -2.69 7.48 -7.29
N GLN A 115 -2.30 7.65 -6.03
CA GLN A 115 -3.16 8.32 -5.03
C GLN A 115 -2.95 9.83 -4.93
N ASN A 116 -1.97 10.35 -5.66
CA ASN A 116 -1.61 11.77 -5.61
C ASN A 116 -2.02 12.54 -6.87
N VAL A 117 -2.16 11.83 -8.00
CA VAL A 117 -2.49 12.40 -9.31
C VAL A 117 -3.71 11.70 -9.94
N TYR A 118 -3.66 10.38 -10.17
CA TYR A 118 -4.66 9.72 -11.02
C TYR A 118 -5.97 9.36 -10.32
N GLU A 119 -5.88 8.87 -9.08
CA GLU A 119 -6.99 8.32 -8.31
C GLU A 119 -7.32 9.18 -7.09
N ARG A 120 -6.72 10.38 -6.97
CA ARG A 120 -6.90 11.23 -5.80
C ARG A 120 -8.36 11.72 -5.69
N PRO A 121 -9.08 11.42 -4.61
CA PRO A 121 -10.43 11.92 -4.42
C PRO A 121 -10.43 13.42 -4.08
N ASN A 122 -11.42 14.15 -4.60
CA ASN A 122 -11.56 15.60 -4.40
C ASN A 122 -11.78 16.02 -2.94
N TYR A 123 -12.24 15.10 -2.07
CA TYR A 123 -12.49 15.39 -0.66
C TYR A 123 -11.23 15.26 0.21
N ILE A 124 -10.11 14.73 -0.32
CA ILE A 124 -8.86 14.64 0.44
C ILE A 124 -8.19 16.01 0.46
N PRO A 125 -7.89 16.59 1.65
CA PRO A 125 -7.27 17.91 1.75
C PRO A 125 -5.95 18.01 0.98
N ASN A 126 -5.70 19.12 0.30
CA ASN A 126 -4.53 19.28 -0.59
C ASN A 126 -3.18 19.04 0.10
N GLY A 127 -3.06 19.30 1.40
CA GLY A 127 -1.83 19.05 2.16
C GLY A 127 -1.55 17.58 2.48
N HIS A 128 -2.48 16.67 2.19
CA HIS A 128 -2.31 15.23 2.50
C HIS A 128 -1.63 14.51 1.34
N LEU A 129 -0.62 13.70 1.67
CA LEU A 129 0.09 12.83 0.72
C LEU A 129 -0.54 11.44 0.73
N GLY A 130 -0.95 10.92 -0.43
CA GLY A 130 -1.34 9.51 -0.56
C GLY A 130 -0.10 8.61 -0.48
N ILE A 131 -0.09 7.65 0.44
CA ILE A 131 1.13 6.89 0.80
C ILE A 131 0.98 5.37 0.62
N GLY A 132 -0.20 4.87 0.26
CA GLY A 132 -0.42 3.43 0.23
C GLY A 132 -1.88 3.02 0.17
N ALA A 133 -2.13 1.73 0.05
CA ALA A 133 -3.47 1.16 0.08
C ALA A 133 -3.52 -0.12 0.91
N MET A 134 -4.72 -0.51 1.31
CA MET A 134 -5.00 -1.81 1.88
C MET A 134 -6.21 -2.44 1.22
N ASN A 135 -6.07 -3.69 0.80
CA ASN A 135 -7.18 -4.42 0.21
C ASN A 135 -8.01 -5.11 1.30
N GLY A 136 -9.33 -5.05 1.16
CA GLY A 136 -10.25 -5.86 1.92
C GLY A 136 -10.39 -7.26 1.32
N GLU A 137 -11.57 -7.84 1.54
CA GLU A 137 -11.83 -9.23 1.16
C GLU A 137 -12.01 -9.39 -0.35
N TRP A 138 -12.91 -8.61 -0.96
CA TRP A 138 -13.26 -8.77 -2.39
C TRP A 138 -13.25 -7.46 -3.17
N HIS A 139 -14.00 -6.46 -2.73
CA HIS A 139 -14.21 -5.20 -3.45
C HIS A 139 -13.73 -4.00 -2.65
N SER A 140 -13.78 -4.08 -1.32
CA SER A 140 -13.36 -2.98 -0.45
C SER A 140 -11.85 -2.73 -0.55
N GLN A 141 -11.50 -1.45 -0.57
CA GLN A 141 -10.11 -0.98 -0.52
C GLN A 141 -10.04 0.31 0.29
N GLY A 142 -9.04 0.38 1.18
CA GLY A 142 -8.66 1.60 1.88
C GLY A 142 -7.46 2.28 1.21
N HIS A 143 -7.50 3.59 1.09
CA HIS A 143 -6.38 4.43 0.66
C HIS A 143 -5.83 5.19 1.86
N PHE A 144 -4.51 5.11 2.07
CA PHE A 144 -3.81 5.78 3.15
C PHE A 144 -3.30 7.14 2.73
N TYR A 145 -3.51 8.11 3.60
CA TYR A 145 -3.02 9.47 3.45
C TYR A 145 -2.25 9.87 4.70
N LEU A 146 -1.04 10.41 4.51
CA LEU A 146 -0.31 11.12 5.55
C LEU A 146 -0.84 12.56 5.59
N ALA A 147 -1.54 12.88 6.67
CA ALA A 147 -2.09 14.20 6.91
C ALA A 147 -0.98 15.21 7.21
N SER A 148 -1.24 16.49 6.94
CA SER A 148 -0.31 17.57 7.28
C SER A 148 -0.10 17.75 8.79
N THR A 149 -0.98 17.16 9.60
CA THR A 149 -0.87 17.07 11.07
C THR A 149 0.09 15.96 11.53
N GLY A 150 0.55 15.09 10.63
CA GLY A 150 1.39 13.93 10.93
C GLY A 150 0.62 12.63 11.16
N GLU A 151 -0.71 12.70 11.23
CA GLU A 151 -1.59 11.53 11.36
C GLU A 151 -1.61 10.71 10.06
N VAL A 152 -1.84 9.41 10.18
CA VAL A 152 -2.15 8.56 9.03
C VAL A 152 -3.63 8.27 9.03
N GLU A 153 -4.29 8.47 7.89
CA GLU A 153 -5.73 8.29 7.74
C GLU A 153 -6.02 7.30 6.62
N MET A 154 -6.96 6.38 6.85
CA MET A 154 -7.44 5.43 5.85
C MET A 154 -8.85 5.80 5.40
N TYR A 155 -9.00 6.13 4.13
CA TYR A 155 -10.28 6.44 3.51
C TYR A 155 -10.75 5.30 2.61
N HIS A 156 -12.06 5.11 2.51
CA HIS A 156 -12.64 4.20 1.52
C HIS A 156 -12.30 4.70 0.11
N ARG A 157 -11.83 3.81 -0.78
CA ARG A 157 -11.45 4.18 -2.16
C ARG A 157 -12.53 4.98 -2.89
N ASP A 158 -13.76 4.45 -2.90
CA ASP A 158 -14.86 4.98 -3.71
C ASP A 158 -15.85 5.89 -2.96
N ALA A 159 -15.59 6.23 -1.69
CA ALA A 159 -16.53 6.97 -0.84
C ALA A 159 -15.81 7.86 0.17
N ASN A 160 -16.37 9.03 0.50
CA ASN A 160 -15.84 9.91 1.53
C ASN A 160 -16.15 9.35 2.93
N LEU A 161 -15.47 8.26 3.29
CA LEU A 161 -15.62 7.55 4.55
C LEU A 161 -14.24 7.29 5.15
N LEU A 162 -14.02 7.80 6.36
CA LEU A 162 -12.84 7.49 7.15
C LEU A 162 -13.06 6.15 7.86
N GLY A 163 -12.13 5.21 7.68
CA GLY A 163 -12.20 3.88 8.30
C GLY A 163 -11.29 3.77 9.51
N ALA A 164 -10.08 4.32 9.43
CA ALA A 164 -9.11 4.26 10.52
C ALA A 164 -8.22 5.51 10.54
N ARG A 165 -7.69 5.82 11.71
CA ARG A 165 -6.72 6.89 11.93
C ARG A 165 -5.67 6.45 12.96
N TRP A 166 -4.43 6.83 12.71
CA TRP A 166 -3.29 6.67 13.63
C TRP A 166 -2.69 8.05 13.91
N ALA A 167 -2.20 8.27 15.13
CA ALA A 167 -1.65 9.56 15.52
C ALA A 167 -0.33 9.89 14.80
N SER A 168 0.37 8.86 14.30
CA SER A 168 1.60 9.03 13.52
C SER A 168 1.89 7.85 12.59
N ILE A 169 2.87 8.01 11.70
CA ILE A 169 3.36 6.91 10.85
C ILE A 169 3.99 5.79 11.68
N GLU A 170 4.63 6.12 12.79
CA GLU A 170 5.25 5.15 13.69
C GLU A 170 4.18 4.27 14.33
N GLU A 171 3.11 4.86 14.87
CA GLU A 171 1.98 4.11 15.42
C GLU A 171 1.33 3.23 14.36
N PHE A 172 1.09 3.79 13.16
CA PHE A 172 0.56 3.04 12.03
C PHE A 172 1.40 1.81 11.70
N LEU A 173 2.72 1.96 11.54
CA LEU A 173 3.61 0.84 11.24
C LEU A 173 3.67 -0.17 12.40
N GLN A 174 3.73 0.31 13.65
CA GLN A 174 3.79 -0.53 14.84
C GLN A 174 2.51 -1.34 15.07
N SER A 175 1.34 -0.81 14.70
CA SER A 175 0.07 -1.55 14.83
C SER A 175 -0.20 -2.42 13.62
N GLU A 176 -0.01 -1.90 12.40
CA GLU A 176 -0.47 -2.58 11.19
C GLU A 176 0.47 -3.69 10.73
N ILE A 177 1.78 -3.61 10.94
CA ILE A 177 2.67 -4.72 10.58
C ILE A 177 2.34 -5.99 11.39
N PRO A 178 2.28 -5.95 12.73
CA PRO A 178 1.85 -7.12 13.50
C PRO A 178 0.43 -7.57 13.15
N ARG A 179 -0.51 -6.64 12.92
CA ARG A 179 -1.87 -6.99 12.52
C ARG A 179 -1.89 -7.73 11.18
N GLN A 180 -1.17 -7.24 10.17
CA GLN A 180 -1.06 -7.90 8.86
C GLN A 180 -0.49 -9.32 8.99
N LEU A 181 0.58 -9.50 9.78
CA LEU A 181 1.14 -10.83 10.02
C LEU A 181 0.13 -11.76 10.70
N SER A 182 -0.68 -11.24 11.63
CA SER A 182 -1.68 -12.03 12.35
C SER A 182 -2.83 -12.55 11.47
N LEU A 183 -3.05 -11.96 10.28
CA LEU A 183 -4.12 -12.37 9.35
C LEU A 183 -3.85 -13.75 8.73
N TYR A 184 -2.60 -14.19 8.72
CA TYR A 184 -2.17 -15.40 8.02
C TYR A 184 -1.95 -16.57 8.98
N ASP A 185 -2.24 -17.79 8.52
CA ASP A 185 -1.87 -19.03 9.19
C ASP A 185 -0.40 -19.41 8.94
N ALA A 186 0.03 -20.54 9.50
CA ALA A 186 1.40 -21.02 9.41
C ALA A 186 1.81 -21.38 7.98
N GLU A 187 0.86 -21.58 7.07
CA GLU A 187 1.06 -21.88 5.66
C GLU A 187 0.92 -20.64 4.76
N GLY A 188 0.70 -19.46 5.35
CA GLY A 188 0.56 -18.20 4.64
C GLY A 188 -0.78 -17.99 3.95
N ARG A 189 -1.84 -18.69 4.38
CA ARG A 189 -3.22 -18.45 3.93
C ARG A 189 -3.93 -17.50 4.89
N ILE A 190 -4.86 -16.71 4.35
CA ILE A 190 -5.69 -15.83 5.18
C ILE A 190 -6.63 -16.70 6.02
N LYS A 191 -6.71 -16.41 7.32
CA LYS A 191 -7.65 -17.07 8.25
C LYS A 191 -9.09 -16.70 7.90
N SER A 192 -10.04 -17.62 8.07
CA SER A 192 -11.43 -17.42 7.63
C SER A 192 -12.24 -16.44 8.48
N ASP A 193 -11.81 -16.17 9.71
CA ASP A 193 -12.54 -15.41 10.73
C ASP A 193 -11.85 -14.09 11.13
N VAL A 194 -10.87 -13.63 10.34
CA VAL A 194 -10.16 -12.37 10.61
C VAL A 194 -10.72 -11.21 9.80
N LYS A 195 -10.92 -10.09 10.48
CA LYS A 195 -11.24 -8.82 9.84
C LYS A 195 -10.01 -8.29 9.10
N GLN A 196 -10.10 -8.16 7.78
CA GLN A 196 -8.94 -7.81 6.94
C GLN A 196 -8.59 -6.30 7.00
N LEU A 197 -9.59 -5.42 7.02
CA LEU A 197 -9.41 -3.97 7.15
C LEU A 197 -9.52 -3.53 8.62
N PRO A 198 -8.71 -2.54 9.07
CA PRO A 198 -8.74 -2.02 10.44
C PRO A 198 -9.87 -0.99 10.62
N GLY A 199 -10.19 -0.66 11.86
CA GLY A 199 -11.12 0.44 12.19
C GLY A 199 -12.56 0.18 11.75
N ASP A 200 -13.33 1.23 11.48
CA ASP A 200 -14.78 1.16 11.21
C ASP A 200 -15.06 0.90 9.72
N THR A 201 -14.88 -0.35 9.30
CA THR A 201 -14.92 -0.76 7.88
C THR A 201 -15.91 -1.90 7.59
N GLU A 202 -16.82 -2.21 8.51
CA GLU A 202 -17.77 -3.33 8.40
C GLU A 202 -18.68 -3.21 7.18
N THR A 203 -19.03 -1.98 6.80
CA THR A 203 -19.96 -1.69 5.70
C THR A 203 -19.25 -1.49 4.36
N TRP A 204 -17.92 -1.43 4.35
CA TRP A 204 -17.15 -1.03 3.16
C TRP A 204 -17.30 -2.01 2.01
N GLU A 205 -17.41 -3.31 2.29
CA GLU A 205 -17.57 -4.32 1.24
C GLU A 205 -18.89 -4.14 0.49
N ALA A 206 -20.00 -3.97 1.21
CA ALA A 206 -21.31 -3.72 0.61
C ALA A 206 -21.35 -2.41 -0.20
N ILE A 207 -20.67 -1.37 0.29
CA ILE A 207 -20.57 -0.07 -0.40
C ILE A 207 -19.77 -0.22 -1.70
N ALA A 208 -18.62 -0.91 -1.66
CA ALA A 208 -17.78 -1.14 -2.83
C ALA A 208 -18.49 -2.00 -3.89
N GLU A 209 -19.23 -3.03 -3.48
CA GLU A 209 -20.03 -3.86 -4.39
C GLU A 209 -21.11 -3.02 -5.10
N ALA A 210 -21.85 -2.20 -4.34
CA ALA A 210 -22.87 -1.31 -4.91
C ALA A 210 -22.26 -0.33 -5.93
N LYS A 211 -21.11 0.27 -5.62
CA LYS A 211 -20.40 1.20 -6.51
C LYS A 211 -19.93 0.53 -7.80
N LYS A 212 -19.41 -0.69 -7.72
CA LYS A 212 -19.01 -1.46 -8.91
C LYS A 212 -20.22 -1.78 -9.79
N GLY A 213 -21.36 -2.10 -9.19
CA GLY A 213 -22.62 -2.30 -9.91
C GLY A 213 -23.11 -1.04 -10.63
N GLU A 214 -23.02 0.13 -9.99
CA GLU A 214 -23.34 1.43 -10.60
C GLU A 214 -22.44 1.73 -11.81
N GLN A 215 -21.13 1.56 -11.67
CA GLN A 215 -20.16 1.80 -12.74
C GLN A 215 -20.37 0.88 -13.95
N ALA A 216 -20.64 -0.41 -13.71
CA ALA A 216 -20.91 -1.38 -14.77
C ALA A 216 -22.20 -1.04 -15.55
N ARG A 217 -23.24 -0.54 -14.87
CA ARG A 217 -24.48 -0.08 -15.52
C ARG A 217 -24.25 1.17 -16.35
N ALA A 218 -23.49 2.14 -15.83
CA ALA A 218 -23.20 3.39 -16.51
C ALA A 218 -22.35 3.18 -17.78
N SER A 219 -21.35 2.30 -17.73
CA SER A 219 -20.52 1.96 -18.89
C SER A 219 -21.33 1.24 -19.98
N GLY A 220 -22.21 0.30 -19.58
CA GLY A 220 -23.13 -0.37 -20.50
C GLY A 220 -24.11 0.60 -21.19
N LEU A 221 -24.61 1.61 -20.47
CA LEU A 221 -25.49 2.64 -21.05
C LEU A 221 -24.74 3.53 -22.05
N ARG A 222 -23.51 3.96 -21.71
CA ARG A 222 -22.65 4.74 -22.61
C ARG A 222 -22.31 3.99 -23.90
N GLY A 223 -22.02 2.69 -23.81
CA GLY A 223 -21.80 1.83 -24.97
C GLY A 223 -23.01 1.80 -25.91
N LYS A 224 -24.22 1.62 -25.36
CA LYS A 224 -25.47 1.63 -26.13
C LYS A 224 -25.74 2.97 -26.81
N ILE A 225 -25.45 4.09 -26.14
CA ILE A 225 -25.61 5.43 -26.71
C ILE A 225 -24.61 5.65 -27.84
N ALA A 226 -23.34 5.27 -27.65
CA ALA A 226 -22.31 5.40 -28.68
C ALA A 226 -22.62 4.58 -29.95
N ASP A 227 -23.20 3.39 -29.81
CA ASP A 227 -23.62 2.56 -30.94
C ASP A 227 -24.85 3.12 -31.68
N MET A 228 -25.71 3.88 -30.99
CA MET A 228 -26.88 4.53 -31.60
C MET A 228 -26.48 5.69 -32.51
N PHE A 229 -25.39 6.40 -32.19
CA PHE A 229 -24.85 7.51 -33.00
C PHE A 229 -23.86 7.08 -34.08
N ARG A 230 -23.58 5.77 -34.21
CA ARG A 230 -22.74 5.19 -35.28
C ARG A 230 -23.56 4.57 -36.44
N ARG A 231 -24.89 4.67 -36.39
CA ARG A 231 -25.81 4.22 -37.45
C ARG A 231 -26.32 5.42 -38.24
#